data_AF-A0A926STQ7-F1
#
_entry.id   AF-A0A926STQ7-F1
#
_cell.length_a   1.000
_cell.length_b   1.000
_cell.length_c   1.000
_cell.angle_alpha   90.00
_cell.angle_beta   90.00
_cell.angle_gamma   90.00
#
_symmetry.space_group_name_H-M   'P 1'
#
loop_
_entity.id
_entity.type
_entity.pdbx_description
1 polymer ?
#
loop_
_entity_poly.entity_id
_entity_poly.type
_entity_poly.pdbx_seq_one_letter_code
_entity_poly.pdbx_strand_id
1 'polypeptide(L)'
;MRYLFLILVSLLPALLGQQVIAAPSSQKPIVARQSSFKLAQTNDFWQQSREIVQQQINLIERIERAIAGPDLNRALATRSQLTFHQGIVEDFLRSQYSNPAVLCSPSGANRSDLSVEQKQVYCYLYASIGQLQPLRSLLEARSVTLGDLAGVDPIVPDDGRLDYSKPITPPWANAPNLPAPEPGVIGKPAKKLLANYDPPIQPAIAPPVQGTVAIQAARQLLARAIAAFPPTFRFTDPTETVKEVERLTYNAYPLEAEFYAKFLAVPNTGISLILPAEAYNPDPNKLRNRLAPTLAQRNPYTLLHQRQNKLSPRLAVRSEKGNFRLAQPGLDYGFMVDVGDVPLEKLDSTLKQARRLSPQMRQLFLTYSPPNRIKALQEHGRSFYSGSLANYPPNQLGYSQAPAVLNHTYVVRLVQFKLPEVLLNLQPVARRDRRKIDELIQTSSSDVLVAFRPVHRRTDGTYTILWRFLGEFPDPQVKDIEDYLNLD
;
A
#
# COMPACT_ATOMS: atom_id res chain seq x y z
N MET A 1 31.97 30.31 10.92
CA MET A 1 31.40 31.42 11.73
C MET A 1 29.93 31.57 11.37
N ARG A 2 29.04 31.85 12.35
CA ARG A 2 27.62 32.29 12.19
C ARG A 2 26.78 31.48 11.17
N TYR A 3 25.92 30.53 11.52
CA TYR A 3 25.13 30.36 12.76
C TYR A 3 25.23 28.94 13.31
N LEU A 4 25.40 28.82 14.63
CA LEU A 4 25.52 27.55 15.35
C LEU A 4 25.09 27.81 16.80
N PHE A 5 23.79 27.94 17.05
CA PHE A 5 23.19 28.16 18.37
C PHE A 5 21.72 27.73 18.35
N LEU A 6 21.27 27.05 19.42
CA LEU A 6 19.96 26.38 19.58
C LEU A 6 19.84 25.14 18.65
N ILE A 7 19.63 23.90 19.12
CA ILE A 7 19.17 23.39 20.42
C ILE A 7 20.01 22.16 20.81
N LEU A 8 20.73 22.19 21.94
CA LEU A 8 21.47 21.02 22.48
C LEU A 8 21.71 21.11 24.00
N VAL A 9 20.62 21.14 24.78
CA VAL A 9 20.51 20.85 26.22
C VAL A 9 19.05 20.39 26.40
N SER A 10 18.68 19.30 27.07
CA SER A 10 19.36 18.44 28.06
C SER A 10 18.97 16.95 27.91
N LEU A 11 19.88 16.04 28.28
CA LEU A 11 19.55 14.63 28.54
C LEU A 11 18.88 14.43 29.92
N LEU A 12 18.27 13.24 30.09
CA LEU A 12 17.92 12.56 31.36
C LEU A 12 19.11 12.49 32.37
N PRO A 13 18.95 12.05 33.65
CA PRO A 13 17.84 11.30 34.25
C PRO A 13 17.41 11.69 35.70
N ALA A 14 16.35 11.04 36.23
CA ALA A 14 16.25 10.72 37.67
C ALA A 14 15.30 9.52 37.92
N LEU A 15 15.77 8.54 38.71
CA LEU A 15 14.97 7.48 39.32
C LEU A 15 14.36 7.97 40.66
N LEU A 16 13.32 7.25 41.12
CA LEU A 16 12.81 7.06 42.50
C LEU A 16 11.36 7.54 42.72
N GLY A 17 10.58 6.73 43.45
CA GLY A 17 9.29 7.14 44.02
C GLY A 17 8.11 6.19 43.80
N GLN A 18 8.15 4.98 44.35
CA GLN A 18 6.89 4.32 44.75
C GLN A 18 6.30 5.12 45.92
N GLN A 19 5.01 5.45 45.91
CA GLN A 19 4.18 5.40 47.12
C GLN A 19 2.72 5.02 46.79
N VAL A 20 2.24 4.00 47.50
CA VAL A 20 0.83 3.70 47.69
C VAL A 20 0.35 4.54 48.86
N ILE A 21 -0.70 5.34 48.70
CA ILE A 21 -1.47 5.91 49.82
C ILE A 21 -2.97 5.72 49.57
N ALA A 22 -3.68 5.36 50.63
CA ALA A 22 -5.09 4.97 50.63
C ALA A 22 -6.06 6.17 50.54
N ALA A 23 -7.33 5.85 50.32
CA ALA A 23 -8.43 6.81 50.36
C ALA A 23 -8.68 7.36 51.78
N PRO A 24 -9.16 8.62 51.89
CA PRO A 24 -9.93 9.07 53.03
C PRO A 24 -11.43 9.09 52.69
N SER A 25 -12.23 8.49 53.55
CA SER A 25 -13.69 8.65 53.57
C SER A 25 -14.08 10.03 54.14
N SER A 26 -15.13 10.64 53.60
CA SER A 26 -15.94 11.62 54.33
C SER A 26 -17.33 11.73 53.74
N GLN A 27 -18.33 11.71 54.61
CA GLN A 27 -19.75 11.77 54.24
C GLN A 27 -20.32 13.18 54.46
N LYS A 28 -21.05 13.67 53.45
CA LYS A 28 -22.22 14.60 53.59
C LYS A 28 -21.90 16.05 54.04
N PRO A 29 -22.76 17.06 53.76
CA PRO A 29 -24.23 17.03 53.67
C PRO A 29 -24.89 17.23 52.30
N ILE A 30 -26.21 16.99 52.28
CA ILE A 30 -27.12 17.07 51.14
C ILE A 30 -28.04 18.30 51.29
N VAL A 31 -27.88 19.33 50.45
CA VAL A 31 -28.82 20.44 50.08
C VAL A 31 -28.24 21.07 48.79
N ALA A 32 -28.96 21.45 47.72
CA ALA A 32 -30.31 21.16 47.21
C ALA A 32 -30.22 21.02 45.67
N ARG A 33 -30.69 19.90 45.09
CA ARG A 33 -31.97 19.75 44.35
C ARG A 33 -32.20 20.63 43.09
N GLN A 34 -32.12 19.90 41.96
CA GLN A 34 -33.11 19.85 40.86
C GLN A 34 -32.89 20.63 39.55
N SER A 35 -32.10 21.70 39.48
CA SER A 35 -31.83 22.37 38.18
C SER A 35 -30.60 21.82 37.43
N SER A 36 -29.57 21.34 38.14
CA SER A 36 -28.29 20.90 37.58
C SER A 36 -28.27 19.45 37.04
N PHE A 37 -29.23 18.61 37.44
CA PHE A 37 -29.19 17.17 37.13
C PHE A 37 -29.50 16.86 35.65
N LYS A 38 -30.39 17.64 35.01
CA LYS A 38 -30.72 17.46 33.59
C LYS A 38 -29.54 17.78 32.65
N LEU A 39 -28.76 18.83 32.93
CA LEU A 39 -27.58 19.17 32.12
C LEU A 39 -26.46 18.13 32.25
N ALA A 40 -26.29 17.55 33.44
CA ALA A 40 -25.30 16.51 33.68
C ALA A 40 -25.60 15.22 32.91
N GLN A 41 -26.86 14.73 32.96
CA GLN A 41 -27.28 13.54 32.23
C GLN A 41 -27.19 13.71 30.70
N THR A 42 -27.47 14.91 30.15
CA THR A 42 -27.35 15.13 28.70
C THR A 42 -25.90 15.09 28.22
N ASN A 43 -24.95 15.64 28.98
CA ASN A 43 -23.54 15.61 28.60
C ASN A 43 -22.95 14.19 28.70
N ASP A 44 -23.38 13.42 29.71
CA ASP A 44 -22.96 12.03 29.91
C ASP A 44 -23.41 11.12 28.75
N PHE A 45 -24.68 11.21 28.33
CA PHE A 45 -25.18 10.48 27.15
C PHE A 45 -24.33 10.75 25.90
N TRP A 46 -24.05 12.03 25.60
CA TRP A 46 -23.36 12.39 24.37
C TRP A 46 -21.90 11.94 24.35
N GLN A 47 -21.19 11.98 25.49
CA GLN A 47 -19.83 11.45 25.58
C GLN A 47 -19.80 9.93 25.45
N GLN A 48 -20.61 9.21 26.24
CA GLN A 48 -20.66 7.74 26.21
C GLN A 48 -21.06 7.22 24.82
N SER A 49 -22.14 7.76 24.22
CA SER A 49 -22.57 7.35 22.88
C SER A 49 -21.53 7.70 21.81
N ARG A 50 -20.80 8.81 21.93
CA ARG A 50 -19.71 9.16 21.00
C ARG A 50 -18.56 8.16 21.09
N GLU A 51 -18.17 7.75 22.29
CA GLU A 51 -17.13 6.72 22.47
C GLU A 51 -17.56 5.38 21.88
N ILE A 52 -18.80 4.94 22.14
CA ILE A 52 -19.35 3.69 21.61
C ILE A 52 -19.43 3.72 20.08
N VAL A 53 -19.92 4.81 19.48
CA VAL A 53 -19.94 4.98 18.01
C VAL A 53 -18.52 4.92 17.45
N GLN A 54 -17.54 5.61 18.05
CA GLN A 54 -16.15 5.56 17.59
C GLN A 54 -15.52 4.18 17.72
N GLN A 55 -15.78 3.47 18.83
CA GLN A 55 -15.35 2.08 19.03
C GLN A 55 -15.97 1.17 17.95
N GLN A 56 -17.24 1.37 17.59
CA GLN A 56 -17.92 0.57 16.59
C GLN A 56 -17.42 0.86 15.16
N ILE A 57 -17.10 2.10 14.81
CA ILE A 57 -16.41 2.46 13.56
C ILE A 57 -15.08 1.70 13.47
N ASN A 58 -14.29 1.74 14.54
CA ASN A 58 -13.00 1.05 14.62
C ASN A 58 -13.16 -0.48 14.53
N LEU A 59 -14.20 -1.03 15.14
CA LEU A 59 -14.50 -2.47 15.11
C LEU A 59 -14.94 -2.95 13.72
N ILE A 60 -15.82 -2.20 13.03
CA ILE A 60 -16.26 -2.54 11.67
C ILE A 60 -15.07 -2.69 10.72
N GLU A 61 -14.10 -1.78 10.81
CA GLU A 61 -12.90 -1.81 9.99
C GLU A 61 -12.02 -3.03 10.31
N ARG A 62 -11.88 -3.39 11.59
CA ARG A 62 -11.20 -4.64 12.00
C ARG A 62 -11.91 -5.89 11.49
N ILE A 63 -13.25 -5.91 11.48
CA ILE A 63 -14.05 -7.02 10.92
C ILE A 63 -13.80 -7.13 9.41
N GLU A 64 -13.84 -6.02 8.68
CA GLU A 64 -13.57 -6.00 7.23
C GLU A 64 -12.16 -6.54 6.92
N ARG A 65 -11.12 -6.09 7.66
CA ARG A 65 -9.76 -6.63 7.55
C ARG A 65 -9.68 -8.12 7.89
N ALA A 66 -10.42 -8.58 8.88
CA ALA A 66 -10.39 -9.98 9.34
C ALA A 66 -11.04 -10.92 8.33
N ILE A 67 -12.19 -10.55 7.74
CA ILE A 67 -12.89 -11.41 6.76
C ILE A 67 -12.16 -11.45 5.41
N ALA A 68 -11.50 -10.36 5.01
CA ALA A 68 -10.70 -10.27 3.79
C ALA A 68 -9.25 -10.77 3.94
N GLY A 69 -8.79 -10.94 5.19
CA GLY A 69 -7.41 -11.26 5.54
C GLY A 69 -7.12 -12.77 5.66
N PRO A 70 -5.84 -13.16 5.60
CA PRO A 70 -5.38 -14.52 5.89
C PRO A 70 -4.97 -14.73 7.37
N ASP A 71 -4.97 -13.66 8.17
CA ASP A 71 -4.41 -13.61 9.53
C ASP A 71 -5.40 -14.17 10.57
N LEU A 72 -5.13 -15.39 11.07
CA LEU A 72 -5.97 -16.07 12.06
C LEU A 72 -6.03 -15.32 13.41
N ASN A 73 -4.91 -14.77 13.89
CA ASN A 73 -4.87 -14.01 15.15
C ASN A 73 -5.82 -12.80 15.07
N ARG A 74 -5.87 -12.14 13.92
CA ARG A 74 -6.80 -11.03 13.65
C ARG A 74 -8.27 -11.48 13.63
N ALA A 75 -8.58 -12.64 13.04
CA ALA A 75 -9.94 -13.19 13.04
C ALA A 75 -10.41 -13.51 14.47
N LEU A 76 -9.58 -14.19 15.26
CA LEU A 76 -9.86 -14.54 16.66
C LEU A 76 -10.02 -13.29 17.54
N ALA A 77 -9.06 -12.36 17.49
CA ALA A 77 -9.11 -11.13 18.27
C ALA A 77 -10.34 -10.27 17.93
N THR A 78 -10.69 -10.16 16.65
CA THR A 78 -11.86 -9.39 16.21
C THR A 78 -13.18 -10.04 16.64
N ARG A 79 -13.27 -11.38 16.64
CA ARG A 79 -14.45 -12.11 17.17
C ARG A 79 -14.68 -11.80 18.66
N SER A 80 -13.60 -11.80 19.45
CA SER A 80 -13.66 -11.45 20.89
C SER A 80 -14.03 -9.98 21.09
N GLN A 81 -13.45 -9.06 20.30
CA GLN A 81 -13.76 -7.63 20.35
C GLN A 81 -15.22 -7.32 19.98
N LEU A 82 -15.78 -8.00 18.97
CA LEU A 82 -17.20 -7.88 18.61
C LEU A 82 -18.11 -8.34 19.76
N THR A 83 -17.76 -9.45 20.41
CA THR A 83 -18.53 -9.98 21.55
C THR A 83 -18.51 -9.02 22.75
N PHE A 84 -17.35 -8.44 23.06
CA PHE A 84 -17.21 -7.46 24.15
C PHE A 84 -17.91 -6.12 23.83
N HIS A 85 -17.75 -5.61 22.60
CA HIS A 85 -18.42 -4.39 22.14
C HIS A 85 -19.95 -4.53 22.14
N GLN A 86 -20.48 -5.70 21.78
CA GLN A 86 -21.92 -5.98 21.90
C GLN A 86 -22.40 -5.80 23.35
N GLY A 87 -21.66 -6.30 24.34
CA GLY A 87 -21.97 -6.09 25.76
C GLY A 87 -22.01 -4.62 26.15
N ILE A 88 -20.98 -3.83 25.76
CA ILE A 88 -20.95 -2.38 26.00
C ILE A 88 -22.17 -1.68 25.40
N VAL A 89 -22.55 -2.01 24.16
CA VAL A 89 -23.74 -1.43 23.52
C VAL A 89 -25.02 -1.85 24.24
N GLU A 90 -25.17 -3.12 24.60
CA GLU A 90 -26.37 -3.59 25.33
C GLU A 90 -26.53 -2.92 26.69
N ASP A 91 -25.45 -2.80 27.47
CA ASP A 91 -25.46 -2.16 28.79
C ASP A 91 -25.75 -0.66 28.69
N PHE A 92 -25.13 0.04 27.74
CA PHE A 92 -25.44 1.45 27.45
C PHE A 92 -26.91 1.61 27.07
N LEU A 93 -27.44 0.81 26.14
CA LEU A 93 -28.83 0.93 25.71
C LEU A 93 -29.79 0.66 26.89
N ARG A 94 -29.56 -0.40 27.68
CA ARG A 94 -30.37 -0.72 28.88
C ARG A 94 -30.31 0.38 29.94
N SER A 95 -29.18 1.06 30.10
CA SER A 95 -29.02 2.16 31.07
C SER A 95 -29.89 3.37 30.74
N GLN A 96 -30.15 3.63 29.45
CA GLN A 96 -31.02 4.73 29.01
C GLN A 96 -32.49 4.30 28.92
N TYR A 97 -32.76 3.06 28.48
CA TYR A 97 -34.12 2.52 28.43
C TYR A 97 -34.15 0.98 28.47
N SER A 98 -34.95 0.42 29.37
CA SER A 98 -34.95 -1.01 29.71
C SER A 98 -35.29 -1.97 28.56
N ASN A 99 -36.02 -1.52 27.53
CA ASN A 99 -36.35 -2.33 26.35
C ASN A 99 -36.06 -1.57 25.03
N PRO A 100 -34.84 -1.69 24.46
CA PRO A 100 -34.44 -0.96 23.25
C PRO A 100 -35.34 -1.23 22.04
N ALA A 101 -35.80 -2.47 21.86
CA ALA A 101 -36.67 -2.86 20.75
C ALA A 101 -38.01 -2.10 20.77
N VAL A 102 -38.60 -1.91 21.95
CA VAL A 102 -39.85 -1.13 22.11
C VAL A 102 -39.60 0.34 21.81
N LEU A 103 -38.51 0.94 22.29
CA LEU A 103 -38.24 2.37 22.10
C LEU A 103 -38.00 2.74 20.63
N CYS A 104 -37.37 1.83 19.87
CA CYS A 104 -37.02 2.01 18.47
C CYS A 104 -38.06 1.47 17.48
N SER A 105 -39.17 0.92 17.98
CA SER A 105 -40.33 0.61 17.16
C SER A 105 -41.14 1.88 16.85
N PRO A 106 -41.86 1.96 15.72
CA PRO A 106 -42.67 3.15 15.37
C PRO A 106 -43.65 3.57 16.47
N SER A 107 -44.22 2.59 17.18
CA SER A 107 -45.17 2.76 18.29
C SER A 107 -44.53 3.27 19.60
N GLY A 108 -43.19 3.24 19.71
CA GLY A 108 -42.42 3.60 20.91
C GLY A 108 -42.09 5.08 21.03
N ALA A 109 -42.63 5.94 20.17
CA ALA A 109 -42.22 7.34 20.03
C ALA A 109 -42.24 8.15 21.34
N ASN A 110 -43.23 7.95 22.22
CA ASN A 110 -43.57 8.90 23.28
C ASN A 110 -43.20 8.47 24.72
N ARG A 111 -42.32 7.49 24.92
CA ARG A 111 -42.07 6.87 26.26
C ARG A 111 -40.64 7.03 26.83
N SER A 112 -39.87 8.04 26.41
CA SER A 112 -38.49 8.24 26.88
C SER A 112 -38.19 9.70 27.23
N ASP A 113 -37.35 9.91 28.25
CA ASP A 113 -36.79 11.23 28.59
C ASP A 113 -35.69 11.72 27.62
N LEU A 114 -35.27 10.87 26.67
CA LEU A 114 -34.33 11.22 25.60
C LEU A 114 -34.93 12.25 24.63
N SER A 115 -34.13 13.24 24.23
CA SER A 115 -34.45 14.13 23.10
C SER A 115 -34.53 13.37 21.77
N VAL A 116 -35.07 14.03 20.74
CA VAL A 116 -35.28 13.43 19.41
C VAL A 116 -33.96 12.95 18.81
N GLU A 117 -32.92 13.77 18.93
CA GLU A 117 -31.57 13.53 18.42
C GLU A 117 -30.88 12.38 19.19
N GLN A 118 -30.97 12.39 20.52
CA GLN A 118 -30.47 11.30 21.36
C GLN A 118 -31.16 9.97 21.03
N LYS A 119 -32.49 10.00 20.82
CA LYS A 119 -33.27 8.83 20.42
C LYS A 119 -32.89 8.31 19.03
N GLN A 120 -32.58 9.19 18.08
CA GLN A 120 -32.05 8.79 16.77
C GLN A 120 -30.72 8.05 16.93
N VAL A 121 -29.74 8.64 17.64
CA VAL A 121 -28.43 7.99 17.90
C VAL A 121 -28.60 6.65 18.62
N TYR A 122 -29.42 6.60 19.67
CA TYR A 122 -29.75 5.38 20.41
C TYR A 122 -30.28 4.28 19.48
N CYS A 123 -31.23 4.60 18.60
CA CYS A 123 -31.85 3.61 17.71
C CYS A 123 -30.95 3.21 16.53
N TYR A 124 -30.09 4.10 16.03
CA TYR A 124 -29.08 3.73 15.05
C TYR A 124 -27.97 2.86 15.66
N LEU A 125 -27.59 3.09 16.92
CA LEU A 125 -26.70 2.18 17.67
C LEU A 125 -27.34 0.79 17.82
N TYR A 126 -28.57 0.71 18.33
CA TYR A 126 -29.31 -0.56 18.46
C TYR A 126 -29.44 -1.32 17.12
N ALA A 127 -29.84 -0.62 16.04
CA ALA A 127 -29.94 -1.25 14.72
C ALA A 127 -28.58 -1.69 14.17
N SER A 128 -27.53 -0.89 14.36
CA SER A 128 -26.20 -1.17 13.80
C SER A 128 -25.50 -2.34 14.49
N ILE A 129 -25.63 -2.51 15.82
CA ILE A 129 -25.09 -3.70 16.50
C ILE A 129 -25.84 -4.97 16.06
N GLY A 130 -27.15 -4.87 15.80
CA GLY A 130 -27.95 -5.95 15.21
C GLY A 130 -27.47 -6.39 13.81
N GLN A 131 -26.92 -5.47 13.01
CA GLN A 131 -26.27 -5.83 11.73
C GLN A 131 -24.91 -6.53 11.93
N LEU A 132 -24.19 -6.25 13.03
CA LEU A 132 -22.88 -6.84 13.29
C LEU A 132 -22.95 -8.20 13.99
N GLN A 133 -24.00 -8.49 14.76
CA GLN A 133 -24.15 -9.76 15.49
C GLN A 133 -23.95 -11.02 14.61
N PRO A 134 -24.53 -11.13 13.38
CA PRO A 134 -24.33 -12.30 12.52
C PRO A 134 -22.88 -12.50 12.06
N LEU A 135 -22.03 -11.48 12.14
CA LEU A 135 -20.62 -11.57 11.75
C LEU A 135 -19.79 -12.41 12.72
N ARG A 136 -20.30 -12.69 13.93
CA ARG A 136 -19.61 -13.55 14.91
C ARG A 136 -19.42 -14.98 14.40
N SER A 137 -20.48 -15.61 13.88
CA SER A 137 -20.40 -16.98 13.32
C SER A 137 -19.58 -17.02 12.03
N LEU A 138 -19.61 -15.95 11.24
CA LEU A 138 -18.77 -15.79 10.06
C LEU A 138 -17.29 -15.70 10.42
N LEU A 139 -16.91 -14.90 11.44
CA LEU A 139 -15.54 -14.83 11.95
C LEU A 139 -15.07 -16.15 12.60
N GLU A 140 -15.97 -16.89 13.21
CA GLU A 140 -15.71 -18.22 13.77
C GLU A 140 -15.44 -19.27 12.68
N ALA A 141 -16.34 -19.41 11.70
CA ALA A 141 -16.12 -20.26 10.53
C ALA A 141 -14.85 -19.85 9.78
N ARG A 142 -14.59 -18.54 9.67
CA ARG A 142 -13.36 -18.01 9.07
C ARG A 142 -12.11 -18.46 9.83
N SER A 143 -12.14 -18.40 11.16
CA SER A 143 -11.02 -18.84 12.02
C SER A 143 -10.71 -20.33 11.81
N VAL A 144 -11.74 -21.17 11.69
CA VAL A 144 -11.56 -22.60 11.35
C VAL A 144 -10.87 -22.74 9.98
N THR A 145 -11.36 -22.06 8.93
CA THR A 145 -10.73 -22.13 7.58
C THR A 145 -9.31 -21.55 7.50
N LEU A 146 -8.88 -20.78 8.50
CA LEU A 146 -7.54 -20.20 8.57
C LEU A 146 -6.57 -21.05 9.41
N GLY A 147 -7.06 -21.99 10.22
CA GLY A 147 -6.24 -22.87 11.05
C GLY A 147 -5.22 -23.67 10.23
N ASP A 148 -5.60 -24.15 9.05
CA ASP A 148 -4.72 -24.94 8.17
C ASP A 148 -3.66 -24.09 7.43
N LEU A 149 -3.82 -22.76 7.40
CA LEU A 149 -2.94 -21.84 6.66
C LEU A 149 -1.87 -21.18 7.55
N ALA A 150 -2.03 -21.28 8.86
CA ALA A 150 -1.23 -20.58 9.85
C ALA A 150 -0.69 -21.60 10.85
N GLY A 151 0.64 -21.69 10.97
CA GLY A 151 1.25 -22.59 11.95
C GLY A 151 0.83 -22.12 13.33
N VAL A 152 0.15 -22.98 14.10
CA VAL A 152 -0.13 -22.68 15.50
C VAL A 152 1.19 -22.77 16.22
N ASP A 153 1.86 -21.62 16.33
CA ASP A 153 3.02 -21.42 17.19
C ASP A 153 2.50 -20.68 18.43
N PRO A 154 2.02 -21.42 19.45
CA PRO A 154 1.54 -20.82 20.67
C PRO A 154 2.77 -20.40 21.47
N ILE A 155 3.30 -19.21 21.14
CA ILE A 155 4.05 -18.43 22.12
C ILE A 155 3.05 -18.04 23.20
N VAL A 156 2.82 -18.98 24.11
CA VAL A 156 2.27 -18.75 25.43
C VAL A 156 3.38 -18.00 26.18
N PRO A 157 3.23 -16.69 26.47
CA PRO A 157 4.13 -16.05 27.41
C PRO A 157 3.92 -16.69 28.79
N ASP A 158 4.85 -16.54 29.72
CA ASP A 158 4.75 -17.07 31.09
C ASP A 158 3.46 -16.65 31.85
N ASP A 159 2.70 -15.67 31.35
CA ASP A 159 1.43 -15.22 31.91
C ASP A 159 0.17 -15.91 31.34
N GLY A 160 0.33 -16.84 30.38
CA GLY A 160 -0.78 -17.57 29.77
C GLY A 160 -1.63 -16.79 28.76
N ARG A 161 -1.25 -15.55 28.40
CA ARG A 161 -2.04 -14.70 27.48
C ARG A 161 -1.55 -14.80 26.04
N LEU A 162 -2.41 -15.29 25.15
CA LEU A 162 -2.14 -15.32 23.71
C LEU A 162 -1.94 -13.88 23.15
N ASP A 163 -0.72 -13.59 22.70
CA ASP A 163 -0.35 -12.31 22.08
C ASP A 163 -0.84 -12.23 20.63
N TYR A 164 -2.11 -11.85 20.45
CA TYR A 164 -2.71 -11.62 19.14
C TYR A 164 -2.18 -10.37 18.41
N SER A 165 -1.21 -9.63 18.96
CA SER A 165 -0.65 -8.44 18.30
C SER A 165 0.27 -8.77 17.12
N LYS A 166 0.85 -9.99 17.12
CA LYS A 166 1.76 -10.46 16.07
C LYS A 166 1.01 -11.25 15.00
N PRO A 167 1.24 -10.97 13.70
CA PRO A 167 0.78 -11.84 12.62
C PRO A 167 1.45 -13.21 12.76
N ILE A 168 0.69 -14.28 12.53
CA ILE A 168 1.25 -15.64 12.55
C ILE A 168 2.21 -15.82 11.38
N THR A 169 3.39 -16.34 11.67
CA THR A 169 4.31 -16.88 10.65
C THR A 169 3.71 -18.16 10.06
N PRO A 170 3.49 -18.25 8.73
CA PRO A 170 2.98 -19.47 8.13
C PRO A 170 3.93 -20.66 8.40
N PRO A 171 3.43 -21.91 8.39
CA PRO A 171 4.28 -23.08 8.71
C PRO A 171 5.37 -23.32 7.65
N TRP A 172 5.21 -22.69 6.47
CA TRP A 172 6.15 -22.67 5.36
C TRP A 172 7.01 -21.39 5.31
N ALA A 173 7.04 -20.56 6.37
CA ALA A 173 7.81 -19.30 6.46
C ALA A 173 9.35 -19.45 6.46
N ASN A 174 9.84 -20.64 6.14
CA ASN A 174 11.26 -20.96 5.96
C ASN A 174 11.66 -20.91 4.47
N ALA A 175 11.00 -20.08 3.64
CA ALA A 175 11.46 -19.87 2.27
C ALA A 175 12.89 -19.31 2.32
N PRO A 176 13.86 -19.97 1.64
CA PRO A 176 15.24 -19.55 1.69
C PRO A 176 15.40 -18.12 1.14
N ASN A 177 16.37 -17.38 1.67
CA ASN A 177 16.70 -16.06 1.16
C ASN A 177 17.41 -16.19 -0.20
N LEU A 178 16.59 -16.29 -1.26
CA LEU A 178 17.07 -16.45 -2.62
C LEU A 178 17.57 -15.12 -3.20
N PRO A 179 18.62 -15.14 -4.04
CA PRO A 179 19.01 -13.95 -4.79
C PRO A 179 17.87 -13.51 -5.72
N ALA A 180 17.83 -12.21 -6.05
CA ALA A 180 16.85 -11.68 -7.00
C ALA A 180 16.90 -12.49 -8.31
N PRO A 181 15.75 -13.00 -8.81
CA PRO A 181 15.73 -13.83 -10.00
C PRO A 181 16.23 -13.06 -11.22
N GLU A 182 16.93 -13.75 -12.12
CA GLU A 182 17.29 -13.20 -13.43
C GLU A 182 16.04 -12.85 -14.26
N PRO A 183 16.14 -11.88 -15.19
CA PRO A 183 15.09 -11.63 -16.17
C PRO A 183 14.68 -12.91 -16.91
N GLY A 184 13.37 -13.21 -16.85
CA GLY A 184 12.78 -14.43 -17.40
C GLY A 184 12.92 -14.52 -18.93
N VAL A 185 12.81 -15.74 -19.46
CA VAL A 185 12.92 -16.00 -20.90
C VAL A 185 11.56 -16.44 -21.44
N ILE A 186 10.83 -15.53 -22.09
CA ILE A 186 9.68 -15.82 -22.96
C ILE A 186 10.02 -16.99 -23.89
N GLY A 187 9.08 -17.93 -24.05
CA GLY A 187 9.29 -19.19 -24.78
C GLY A 187 10.05 -20.27 -24.00
N LYS A 188 10.47 -20.03 -22.74
CA LYS A 188 11.10 -21.04 -21.88
C LYS A 188 10.55 -21.00 -20.46
N PRO A 189 10.32 -22.15 -19.79
CA PRO A 189 9.97 -22.15 -18.39
C PRO A 189 11.08 -21.49 -17.56
N ALA A 190 10.69 -20.68 -16.58
CA ALA A 190 11.65 -20.03 -15.69
C ALA A 190 12.47 -21.07 -14.93
N LYS A 191 13.81 -20.98 -15.03
CA LYS A 191 14.70 -21.88 -14.29
C LYS A 191 14.53 -21.65 -12.80
N LYS A 192 14.10 -22.67 -12.06
CA LYS A 192 14.05 -22.64 -10.59
C LYS A 192 15.46 -22.43 -10.03
N LEU A 193 15.60 -21.48 -9.09
CA LEU A 193 16.87 -21.19 -8.42
C LEU A 193 17.37 -22.35 -7.54
N LEU A 194 16.42 -23.12 -6.99
CA LEU A 194 16.69 -24.38 -6.29
C LEU A 194 15.92 -25.51 -6.99
N ALA A 195 16.60 -26.62 -7.25
CA ALA A 195 15.94 -27.82 -7.74
C ALA A 195 14.88 -28.28 -6.72
N ASN A 196 13.70 -28.65 -7.20
CA ASN A 196 12.57 -29.13 -6.41
C ASN A 196 12.01 -28.14 -5.36
N TYR A 197 12.38 -26.86 -5.42
CA TYR A 197 11.70 -25.82 -4.65
C TYR A 197 10.50 -25.27 -5.45
N ASP A 198 9.33 -25.27 -4.82
CA ASP A 198 8.15 -24.55 -5.28
C ASP A 198 7.79 -23.48 -4.23
N PRO A 199 7.69 -22.20 -4.62
CA PRO A 199 7.39 -21.14 -3.67
C PRO A 199 5.96 -21.32 -3.13
N PRO A 200 5.75 -21.09 -1.81
CA PRO A 200 4.45 -21.32 -1.18
C PRO A 200 3.37 -20.43 -1.81
N ILE A 201 2.26 -21.05 -2.20
CA ILE A 201 1.14 -20.37 -2.84
C ILE A 201 0.33 -19.63 -1.77
N GLN A 202 0.37 -18.30 -1.86
CA GLN A 202 -0.41 -17.41 -1.00
C GLN A 202 -1.93 -17.63 -1.19
N PRO A 203 -2.74 -17.60 -0.11
CA PRO A 203 -4.16 -17.89 -0.18
C PRO A 203 -4.94 -16.86 -0.99
N ALA A 204 -5.93 -17.32 -1.78
CA ALA A 204 -6.92 -16.45 -2.44
C ALA A 204 -8.17 -16.34 -1.58
N ILE A 205 -8.44 -15.16 -1.06
CA ILE A 205 -9.55 -14.92 -0.12
C ILE A 205 -10.44 -13.84 -0.71
N ALA A 206 -11.64 -14.24 -1.15
CA ALA A 206 -12.70 -13.31 -1.49
C ALA A 206 -13.50 -12.99 -0.21
N PRO A 207 -13.78 -11.72 0.11
CA PRO A 207 -14.66 -11.38 1.22
C PRO A 207 -16.06 -12.00 1.02
N PRO A 208 -16.64 -12.66 2.03
CA PRO A 208 -17.97 -13.26 1.91
C PRO A 208 -19.05 -12.19 1.75
N VAL A 209 -19.92 -12.35 0.75
CA VAL A 209 -20.97 -11.37 0.38
C VAL A 209 -21.84 -10.98 1.57
N GLN A 210 -22.30 -11.96 2.36
CA GLN A 210 -23.09 -11.73 3.57
C GLN A 210 -22.38 -10.81 4.58
N GLY A 211 -21.06 -11.01 4.76
CA GLY A 211 -20.25 -10.19 5.64
C GLY A 211 -20.14 -8.74 5.15
N THR A 212 -19.87 -8.58 3.85
CA THR A 212 -19.74 -7.25 3.21
C THR A 212 -21.05 -6.46 3.27
N VAL A 213 -22.21 -7.10 3.02
CA VAL A 213 -23.54 -6.46 3.09
C VAL A 213 -23.85 -5.97 4.51
N ALA A 214 -23.63 -6.81 5.52
CA ALA A 214 -23.87 -6.45 6.92
C ALA A 214 -22.94 -5.32 7.41
N ILE A 215 -21.66 -5.34 7.02
CA ILE A 215 -20.71 -4.24 7.26
C ILE A 215 -21.21 -2.94 6.63
N GLN A 216 -21.67 -2.99 5.38
CA GLN A 216 -22.17 -1.80 4.67
C GLN A 216 -23.45 -1.25 5.31
N ALA A 217 -24.38 -2.11 5.72
CA ALA A 217 -25.58 -1.71 6.45
C ALA A 217 -25.24 -1.06 7.80
N ALA A 218 -24.32 -1.63 8.57
CA ALA A 218 -23.84 -1.06 9.82
C ALA A 218 -23.18 0.32 9.61
N ARG A 219 -22.34 0.48 8.58
CA ARG A 219 -21.74 1.78 8.20
C ARG A 219 -22.80 2.83 7.88
N GLN A 220 -23.83 2.48 7.12
CA GLN A 220 -24.92 3.41 6.78
C GLN A 220 -25.72 3.85 8.02
N LEU A 221 -25.95 2.95 8.98
CA LEU A 221 -26.61 3.27 10.24
C LEU A 221 -25.74 4.19 11.12
N LEU A 222 -24.44 3.90 11.25
CA LEU A 222 -23.52 4.77 12.00
C LEU A 222 -23.35 6.14 11.34
N ALA A 223 -23.34 6.25 10.00
CA ALA A 223 -23.32 7.54 9.32
C ALA A 223 -24.55 8.41 9.67
N ARG A 224 -25.74 7.80 9.79
CA ARG A 224 -26.95 8.48 10.27
C ARG A 224 -26.88 8.82 11.76
N ALA A 225 -26.26 7.97 12.58
CA ALA A 225 -26.00 8.28 13.98
C ALA A 225 -25.10 9.53 14.11
N ILE A 226 -23.96 9.55 13.41
CA ILE A 226 -23.01 10.68 13.39
C ILE A 226 -23.71 11.99 13.00
N ALA A 227 -24.58 11.96 11.98
CA ALA A 227 -25.33 13.13 11.53
C ALA A 227 -26.33 13.69 12.58
N ALA A 228 -26.69 12.91 13.60
CA ALA A 228 -27.56 13.32 14.71
C ALA A 228 -26.78 13.78 15.96
N PHE A 229 -25.43 13.74 15.97
CA PHE A 229 -24.64 14.33 17.05
C PHE A 229 -24.55 15.86 16.94
N PRO A 230 -24.42 16.58 18.07
CA PRO A 230 -24.08 18.00 18.05
C PRO A 230 -22.75 18.28 17.32
N PRO A 231 -22.59 19.40 16.58
CA PRO A 231 -21.41 19.71 15.77
C PRO A 231 -20.07 19.80 16.52
N THR A 232 -20.10 19.86 17.86
CA THR A 232 -18.93 19.83 18.73
C THR A 232 -18.25 18.46 18.77
N PHE A 233 -18.97 17.38 18.45
CA PHE A 233 -18.43 16.03 18.47
C PHE A 233 -17.78 15.66 17.13
N ARG A 234 -16.59 15.07 17.19
CA ARG A 234 -15.85 14.59 16.01
C ARG A 234 -15.58 13.10 16.08
N PHE A 235 -15.69 12.48 14.91
CA PHE A 235 -15.41 11.08 14.66
C PHE A 235 -14.26 10.97 13.66
N THR A 236 -13.50 9.89 13.76
CA THR A 236 -12.38 9.57 12.86
C THR A 236 -12.71 8.30 12.10
N ASP A 237 -12.59 8.32 10.77
CA ASP A 237 -12.61 7.10 9.97
C ASP A 237 -11.18 6.50 9.92
N PRO A 238 -10.96 5.27 10.44
CA PRO A 238 -9.68 4.58 10.28
C PRO A 238 -9.31 4.36 8.82
N THR A 239 -10.30 4.25 7.92
CA THR A 239 -10.08 4.05 6.47
C THR A 239 -9.42 5.28 5.85
N GLU A 240 -9.89 6.48 6.18
CA GLU A 240 -9.25 7.73 5.76
C GLU A 240 -7.87 7.89 6.40
N THR A 241 -7.74 7.55 7.68
CA THR A 241 -6.46 7.60 8.40
C THR A 241 -5.42 6.69 7.75
N VAL A 242 -5.79 5.45 7.37
CA VAL A 242 -4.90 4.51 6.68
C VAL A 242 -4.55 5.00 5.28
N LYS A 243 -5.51 5.55 4.52
CA LYS A 243 -5.24 6.15 3.20
C LYS A 243 -4.27 7.33 3.31
N GLU A 244 -4.41 8.17 4.33
CA GLU A 244 -3.51 9.30 4.56
C GLU A 244 -2.10 8.84 4.94
N VAL A 245 -1.98 7.86 5.83
CA VAL A 245 -0.68 7.25 6.16
C VAL A 245 -0.05 6.60 4.93
N GLU A 246 -0.83 5.86 4.12
CA GLU A 246 -0.33 5.27 2.87
C GLU A 246 0.12 6.36 1.87
N ARG A 247 -0.65 7.45 1.75
CA ARG A 247 -0.31 8.61 0.93
C ARG A 247 1.01 9.23 1.36
N LEU A 248 1.18 9.50 2.65
CA LEU A 248 2.39 10.09 3.22
C LEU A 248 3.59 9.14 3.12
N THR A 249 3.37 7.83 3.19
CA THR A 249 4.46 6.84 3.08
C THR A 249 4.97 6.71 1.65
N TYR A 250 4.08 6.57 0.66
CA TYR A 250 4.44 6.17 -0.70
C TYR A 250 4.34 7.26 -1.78
N ASN A 251 3.88 8.47 -1.45
CA ASN A 251 3.94 9.64 -2.33
C ASN A 251 4.86 10.74 -1.80
N ALA A 252 5.26 11.66 -2.69
CA ALA A 252 5.95 12.89 -2.31
C ALA A 252 5.09 13.70 -1.33
N TYR A 253 5.71 14.32 -0.32
CA TYR A 253 4.99 15.13 0.64
C TYR A 253 4.47 16.43 -0.02
N PRO A 254 3.29 16.95 0.37
CA PRO A 254 2.77 18.21 -0.17
C PRO A 254 3.78 19.37 -0.07
N LEU A 255 4.47 19.48 1.08
CA LEU A 255 5.51 20.49 1.31
C LEU A 255 6.75 20.31 0.40
N GLU A 256 7.10 19.08 0.00
CA GLU A 256 8.17 18.85 -0.99
C GLU A 256 7.74 19.37 -2.36
N ALA A 257 6.48 19.12 -2.77
CA ALA A 257 5.95 19.61 -4.04
C ALA A 257 5.83 21.14 -4.07
N GLU A 258 5.39 21.78 -2.98
CA GLU A 258 5.34 23.25 -2.85
C GLU A 258 6.74 23.88 -2.95
N PHE A 259 7.75 23.31 -2.29
CA PHE A 259 9.12 23.79 -2.36
C PHE A 259 9.68 23.78 -3.80
N TYR A 260 9.32 22.76 -4.59
CA TYR A 260 9.72 22.62 -5.99
C TYR A 260 8.71 23.17 -7.01
N ALA A 261 7.68 23.93 -6.59
CA ALA A 261 6.59 24.37 -7.47
C ALA A 261 7.06 25.10 -8.74
N LYS A 262 8.16 25.88 -8.68
CA LYS A 262 8.74 26.55 -9.86
C LYS A 262 9.30 25.58 -10.90
N PHE A 263 9.87 24.45 -10.48
CA PHE A 263 10.33 23.39 -11.37
C PHE A 263 9.13 22.63 -11.94
N LEU A 264 8.16 22.28 -11.09
CA LEU A 264 6.97 21.51 -11.45
C LEU A 264 5.99 22.27 -12.37
N ALA A 265 6.10 23.60 -12.45
CA ALA A 265 5.37 24.42 -13.41
C ALA A 265 5.89 24.27 -14.87
N VAL A 266 7.08 23.69 -15.08
CA VAL A 266 7.63 23.43 -16.41
C VAL A 266 7.01 22.16 -16.98
N PRO A 267 6.54 22.14 -18.25
CA PRO A 267 5.98 20.94 -18.86
C PRO A 267 7.00 19.79 -18.88
N ASN A 268 6.50 18.56 -18.88
CA ASN A 268 7.30 17.33 -18.90
C ASN A 268 8.22 17.17 -17.67
N THR A 269 7.86 17.77 -16.53
CA THR A 269 8.52 17.57 -15.23
C THR A 269 7.59 16.92 -14.22
N GLY A 270 8.15 16.39 -13.13
CA GLY A 270 7.37 15.94 -12.00
C GLY A 270 8.22 15.63 -10.76
N ILE A 271 7.52 15.28 -9.68
CA ILE A 271 8.08 14.81 -8.41
C ILE A 271 7.45 13.46 -8.07
N SER A 272 8.24 12.51 -7.56
CA SER A 272 7.73 11.20 -7.15
C SER A 272 8.69 10.50 -6.18
N LEU A 273 8.32 9.31 -5.71
CA LEU A 273 9.22 8.45 -4.95
C LEU A 273 9.81 7.33 -5.81
N ILE A 274 11.09 7.05 -5.60
CA ILE A 274 11.69 5.74 -5.89
C ILE A 274 11.53 4.89 -4.62
N LEU A 275 10.79 3.78 -4.75
CA LEU A 275 10.58 2.83 -3.67
C LEU A 275 11.70 1.77 -3.64
N PRO A 276 11.99 1.19 -2.45
CA PRO A 276 12.95 0.09 -2.32
C PRO A 276 12.45 -1.19 -3.01
N ALA A 277 13.37 -2.07 -3.41
CA ALA A 277 13.06 -3.27 -4.20
C ALA A 277 12.05 -4.20 -3.52
N GLU A 278 12.03 -4.24 -2.19
CA GLU A 278 11.11 -4.97 -1.33
C GLU A 278 9.65 -4.54 -1.51
N ALA A 279 9.39 -3.31 -1.97
CA ALA A 279 8.04 -2.83 -2.29
C ALA A 279 7.45 -3.52 -3.54
N TYR A 280 8.32 -3.97 -4.44
CA TYR A 280 7.97 -4.64 -5.70
C TYR A 280 8.17 -6.17 -5.64
N ASN A 281 9.04 -6.64 -4.75
CA ASN A 281 9.31 -8.05 -4.49
C ASN A 281 8.70 -8.45 -3.14
N PRO A 282 7.39 -8.75 -3.07
CA PRO A 282 6.72 -9.08 -1.83
C PRO A 282 7.31 -10.35 -1.21
N ASP A 283 7.82 -10.19 0.02
CA ASP A 283 8.39 -11.24 0.87
C ASP A 283 7.53 -12.52 0.83
N PRO A 284 8.07 -13.67 0.37
CA PRO A 284 7.30 -14.91 0.32
C PRO A 284 6.87 -15.34 1.72
N ASN A 285 7.69 -15.13 2.76
CA ASN A 285 7.43 -15.61 4.12
C ASN A 285 6.34 -14.82 4.87
N LYS A 286 5.84 -13.72 4.29
CA LYS A 286 4.73 -12.95 4.86
C LYS A 286 3.41 -13.40 4.27
N LEU A 287 2.52 -13.87 5.14
CA LEU A 287 1.19 -14.34 4.78
C LEU A 287 0.34 -13.19 4.21
N ARG A 288 -0.11 -13.31 2.96
CA ARG A 288 -0.90 -12.29 2.25
C ARG A 288 -2.05 -12.91 1.47
N ASN A 289 -3.14 -12.17 1.33
CA ASN A 289 -4.22 -12.54 0.41
C ASN A 289 -3.78 -12.21 -1.03
N ARG A 290 -3.68 -13.20 -1.92
CA ARG A 290 -3.28 -12.99 -3.32
C ARG A 290 -4.33 -12.25 -4.18
N LEU A 291 -5.57 -12.14 -3.70
CA LEU A 291 -6.62 -11.33 -4.34
C LEU A 291 -6.63 -9.88 -3.85
N ALA A 292 -5.95 -9.57 -2.74
CA ALA A 292 -5.74 -8.19 -2.32
C ALA A 292 -4.65 -7.54 -3.19
N PRO A 293 -4.80 -6.27 -3.59
CA PRO A 293 -3.80 -5.60 -4.42
C PRO A 293 -2.47 -5.50 -3.68
N THR A 294 -1.37 -5.78 -4.38
CA THR A 294 -0.02 -5.63 -3.83
C THR A 294 0.37 -4.15 -3.67
N LEU A 295 1.41 -3.86 -2.90
CA LEU A 295 1.94 -2.50 -2.79
C LEU A 295 2.33 -1.92 -4.16
N ALA A 296 2.95 -2.73 -5.01
CA ALA A 296 3.29 -2.41 -6.40
C ALA A 296 2.08 -2.14 -7.30
N GLN A 297 0.92 -2.75 -7.04
CA GLN A 297 -0.31 -2.50 -7.79
C GLN A 297 -1.00 -1.20 -7.35
N ARG A 298 -0.93 -0.87 -6.05
CA ARG A 298 -1.46 0.41 -5.52
C ARG A 298 -0.54 1.59 -5.82
N ASN A 299 0.78 1.36 -5.78
CA ASN A 299 1.83 2.35 -6.01
C ASN A 299 2.77 1.86 -7.15
N PRO A 300 2.29 1.85 -8.40
CA PRO A 300 3.09 1.45 -9.56
C PRO A 300 4.20 2.47 -9.86
N TYR A 301 5.19 2.08 -10.65
CA TYR A 301 6.28 2.98 -11.08
C TYR A 301 5.75 4.29 -11.69
N THR A 302 6.46 5.38 -11.40
CA THR A 302 6.10 6.76 -11.77
C THR A 302 5.73 6.87 -13.24
N LEU A 303 4.52 7.33 -13.53
CA LEU A 303 4.08 7.64 -14.90
C LEU A 303 4.76 8.92 -15.38
N LEU A 304 5.41 8.88 -16.55
CA LEU A 304 6.17 10.01 -17.09
C LEU A 304 5.31 10.96 -17.92
N HIS A 305 4.43 10.40 -18.75
CA HIS A 305 3.32 11.11 -19.39
C HIS A 305 2.27 10.10 -19.85
N GLN A 306 1.03 10.55 -19.97
CA GLN A 306 -0.03 9.75 -20.59
C GLN A 306 0.11 9.80 -22.11
N ARG A 307 -0.03 8.65 -22.79
CA ARG A 307 -0.20 8.56 -24.25
C ARG A 307 -1.59 7.99 -24.55
N GLN A 308 -2.28 8.57 -25.53
CA GLN A 308 -3.53 8.00 -26.05
C GLN A 308 -3.21 6.83 -26.99
N ASN A 309 -3.94 5.73 -26.85
CA ASN A 309 -3.85 4.53 -27.72
C ASN A 309 -2.44 3.91 -27.87
N LYS A 310 -1.51 4.19 -26.93
CA LYS A 310 -0.13 3.68 -26.91
C LYS A 310 0.31 3.36 -25.48
N LEU A 311 1.44 2.65 -25.35
CA LEU A 311 2.05 2.40 -24.04
C LEU A 311 2.50 3.73 -23.41
N SER A 312 1.95 4.07 -22.25
CA SER A 312 2.37 5.25 -21.48
C SER A 312 3.59 4.90 -20.63
N PRO A 313 4.74 5.56 -20.84
CA PRO A 313 6.02 5.16 -20.24
C PRO A 313 6.05 5.41 -18.73
N ARG A 314 6.76 4.53 -18.01
CA ARG A 314 6.95 4.62 -16.56
C ARG A 314 8.43 4.57 -16.19
N LEU A 315 8.86 5.45 -15.30
CA LEU A 315 10.21 5.46 -14.73
C LEU A 315 10.36 4.27 -13.77
N ALA A 316 10.69 3.12 -14.34
CA ALA A 316 10.81 1.83 -13.67
C ALA A 316 12.11 1.70 -12.86
N VAL A 317 12.38 2.66 -11.97
CA VAL A 317 13.56 2.69 -11.08
C VAL A 317 13.13 2.28 -9.68
N ARG A 318 13.95 1.44 -9.03
CA ARG A 318 13.85 1.07 -7.60
C ARG A 318 15.18 1.31 -6.89
N SER A 319 15.16 1.49 -5.57
CA SER A 319 16.38 1.49 -4.76
C SER A 319 16.72 0.07 -4.28
N GLU A 320 17.98 -0.33 -4.40
CA GLU A 320 18.46 -1.66 -3.98
C GLU A 320 19.89 -1.53 -3.46
N LYS A 321 20.12 -1.83 -2.17
CA LYS A 321 21.46 -1.83 -1.52
C LYS A 321 22.30 -0.55 -1.76
N GLY A 322 21.66 0.62 -1.77
CA GLY A 322 22.34 1.91 -1.98
C GLY A 322 22.56 2.30 -3.44
N ASN A 323 22.07 1.51 -4.40
CA ASN A 323 22.03 1.83 -5.83
C ASN A 323 20.60 2.13 -6.29
N PHE A 324 20.46 2.95 -7.32
CA PHE A 324 19.29 2.92 -8.19
C PHE A 324 19.44 1.80 -9.19
N ARG A 325 18.33 1.12 -9.51
CA ARG A 325 18.31 0.00 -10.46
C ARG A 325 17.05 0.03 -11.31
N LEU A 326 17.21 -0.26 -12.60
CA LEU A 326 16.08 -0.45 -13.51
C LEU A 326 15.40 -1.80 -13.25
N ALA A 327 14.08 -1.79 -13.14
CA ALA A 327 13.28 -2.99 -13.20
C ALA A 327 13.12 -3.42 -14.67
N GLN A 328 13.23 -4.73 -14.90
CA GLN A 328 13.18 -5.33 -16.24
C GLN A 328 12.12 -6.44 -16.32
N PRO A 329 10.82 -6.12 -16.17
CA PRO A 329 9.75 -7.10 -16.36
C PRO A 329 9.60 -7.49 -17.84
N GLY A 330 9.61 -8.80 -18.15
CA GLY A 330 9.35 -9.30 -19.50
C GLY A 330 10.44 -8.90 -20.50
N LEU A 331 10.11 -7.97 -21.42
CA LEU A 331 11.04 -7.38 -22.39
C LEU A 331 11.44 -5.94 -22.06
N ASP A 332 10.97 -5.37 -20.95
CA ASP A 332 11.40 -4.03 -20.53
C ASP A 332 12.90 -4.04 -20.21
N TYR A 333 13.64 -3.08 -20.76
CA TYR A 333 15.01 -2.81 -20.38
C TYR A 333 15.34 -1.33 -20.55
N GLY A 334 16.57 -0.97 -20.24
CA GLY A 334 17.05 0.38 -20.41
C GLY A 334 18.47 0.48 -19.90
N PHE A 335 18.99 1.70 -19.94
CA PHE A 335 20.27 2.01 -19.35
C PHE A 335 20.29 3.40 -18.72
N MET A 336 21.01 3.54 -17.61
CA MET A 336 21.19 4.77 -16.85
C MET A 336 22.65 5.17 -16.76
N VAL A 337 22.91 6.44 -16.43
CA VAL A 337 24.25 6.96 -16.12
C VAL A 337 24.14 8.17 -15.19
N ASP A 338 25.02 8.24 -14.18
CA ASP A 338 25.22 9.43 -13.35
C ASP A 338 25.99 10.49 -14.14
N VAL A 339 25.39 11.66 -14.38
CA VAL A 339 26.04 12.80 -15.05
C VAL A 339 26.58 13.85 -14.07
N GLY A 340 26.50 13.57 -12.76
CA GLY A 340 26.91 14.43 -11.65
C GLY A 340 25.88 15.50 -11.31
N ASP A 341 26.33 16.54 -10.59
CA ASP A 341 25.50 17.69 -10.25
C ASP A 341 25.24 18.59 -11.48
N VAL A 342 24.26 18.19 -12.29
CA VAL A 342 23.76 18.95 -13.44
C VAL A 342 22.26 19.23 -13.21
N PRO A 343 21.83 20.49 -13.02
CA PRO A 343 20.42 20.82 -12.83
C PRO A 343 19.53 20.32 -13.97
N LEU A 344 18.36 19.74 -13.65
CA LEU A 344 17.43 19.13 -14.61
C LEU A 344 16.92 20.13 -15.66
N GLU A 345 16.85 21.41 -15.30
CA GLU A 345 16.45 22.52 -16.15
C GLU A 345 17.43 22.72 -17.33
N LYS A 346 18.71 22.38 -17.13
CA LYS A 346 19.78 22.49 -18.14
C LYS A 346 19.89 21.27 -19.04
N LEU A 347 19.21 20.17 -18.75
CA LEU A 347 19.22 18.99 -19.61
C LEU A 347 18.12 19.06 -20.68
N ASP A 348 18.47 18.61 -21.88
CA ASP A 348 17.63 18.55 -23.06
C ASP A 348 17.82 17.20 -23.78
N SER A 349 17.07 16.98 -24.87
CA SER A 349 17.19 15.80 -25.73
C SER A 349 18.55 15.66 -26.44
N THR A 350 19.43 16.66 -26.39
CA THR A 350 20.76 16.61 -27.03
C THR A 350 21.86 16.18 -26.06
N LEU A 351 21.59 16.21 -24.75
CA LEU A 351 22.53 15.85 -23.67
C LEU A 351 23.88 16.60 -23.74
N LYS A 352 23.95 17.77 -24.40
CA LYS A 352 25.18 18.56 -24.55
C LYS A 352 25.68 19.12 -23.21
N GLN A 353 24.76 19.48 -22.31
CA GLN A 353 25.11 20.02 -20.98
C GLN A 353 25.59 18.94 -20.00
N ALA A 354 25.35 17.66 -20.28
CA ALA A 354 25.91 16.54 -19.51
C ALA A 354 27.41 16.36 -19.84
N ARG A 355 28.27 17.22 -19.28
CA ARG A 355 29.72 17.24 -19.58
C ARG A 355 30.47 15.97 -19.14
N ARG A 356 30.00 15.29 -18.09
CA ARG A 356 30.54 13.99 -17.64
C ARG A 356 30.20 12.84 -18.60
N LEU A 357 29.24 13.02 -19.50
CA LEU A 357 28.86 12.02 -20.49
C LEU A 357 29.88 12.00 -21.63
N SER A 358 30.57 10.87 -21.79
CA SER A 358 31.52 10.68 -22.89
C SER A 358 30.81 10.80 -24.26
N PRO A 359 31.51 11.23 -25.34
CA PRO A 359 30.89 11.34 -26.66
C PRO A 359 30.27 10.03 -27.16
N GLN A 360 30.91 8.90 -26.89
CA GLN A 360 30.41 7.55 -27.21
C GLN A 360 29.14 7.22 -26.43
N MET A 361 29.10 7.50 -25.12
CA MET A 361 27.90 7.27 -24.31
C MET A 361 26.75 8.19 -24.73
N ARG A 362 27.04 9.47 -25.04
CA ARG A 362 26.05 10.40 -25.61
C ARG A 362 25.48 9.86 -26.91
N GLN A 363 26.33 9.37 -27.82
CA GLN A 363 25.88 8.75 -29.06
C GLN A 363 24.98 7.54 -28.80
N LEU A 364 25.33 6.65 -27.87
CA LEU A 364 24.49 5.51 -27.48
C LEU A 364 23.11 5.97 -26.99
N PHE A 365 23.03 6.95 -26.07
CA PHE A 365 21.75 7.47 -25.60
C PHE A 365 20.87 8.06 -26.71
N LEU A 366 21.46 8.64 -27.76
CA LEU A 366 20.71 9.34 -28.81
C LEU A 366 20.42 8.48 -30.05
N THR A 367 21.26 7.50 -30.40
CA THR A 367 21.11 6.70 -31.62
C THR A 367 21.05 5.18 -31.40
N TYR A 368 20.86 4.72 -30.17
CA TYR A 368 20.45 3.34 -29.93
C TYR A 368 19.13 3.04 -30.66
N SER A 369 19.02 1.82 -31.19
CA SER A 369 17.78 1.28 -31.76
C SER A 369 17.57 -0.11 -31.16
N PRO A 370 16.43 -0.37 -30.51
CA PRO A 370 16.07 -1.72 -30.07
C PRO A 370 16.06 -2.74 -31.23
N PRO A 371 16.47 -3.99 -31.00
CA PRO A 371 16.18 -5.10 -31.90
C PRO A 371 14.67 -5.30 -32.07
N ASN A 372 14.26 -5.95 -33.17
CA ASN A 372 12.85 -6.19 -33.51
C ASN A 372 12.42 -7.66 -33.39
N ARG A 373 13.20 -8.49 -32.69
CA ARG A 373 12.92 -9.90 -32.42
C ARG A 373 12.99 -10.20 -30.93
N ILE A 374 12.06 -11.00 -30.40
CA ILE A 374 11.96 -11.35 -28.97
C ILE A 374 13.30 -11.87 -28.44
N LYS A 375 13.88 -12.88 -29.09
CA LYS A 375 15.17 -13.45 -28.67
C LYS A 375 16.29 -12.39 -28.56
N ALA A 376 16.42 -11.53 -29.56
CA ALA A 376 17.45 -10.48 -29.59
C ALA A 376 17.20 -9.39 -28.54
N LEU A 377 15.93 -9.03 -28.28
CA LEU A 377 15.54 -8.12 -27.20
C LEU A 377 15.92 -8.68 -25.82
N GLN A 378 15.71 -9.98 -25.59
CA GLN A 378 16.08 -10.65 -24.34
C GLN A 378 17.59 -10.73 -24.15
N GLU A 379 18.34 -11.07 -25.21
CA GLU A 379 19.80 -11.09 -25.21
C GLU A 379 20.36 -9.69 -24.90
N HIS A 380 19.84 -8.63 -25.54
CA HIS A 380 20.20 -7.24 -25.23
C HIS A 380 19.85 -6.83 -23.79
N GLY A 381 18.62 -7.09 -23.33
CA GLY A 381 18.19 -6.75 -21.97
C GLY A 381 19.08 -7.38 -20.90
N ARG A 382 19.45 -8.65 -21.10
CA ARG A 382 20.40 -9.39 -20.25
C ARG A 382 21.82 -8.82 -20.32
N SER A 383 22.29 -8.38 -21.48
CA SER A 383 23.59 -7.72 -21.61
C SER A 383 23.63 -6.35 -20.91
N PHE A 384 22.55 -5.56 -20.93
CA PHE A 384 22.43 -4.33 -20.12
C PHE A 384 22.29 -4.62 -18.61
N TYR A 385 21.60 -5.70 -18.24
CA TYR A 385 21.48 -6.15 -16.84
C TYR A 385 22.84 -6.52 -16.24
N SER A 386 23.60 -7.36 -16.95
CA SER A 386 24.92 -7.86 -16.55
C SER A 386 26.08 -6.89 -16.78
N GLY A 387 25.90 -5.89 -17.66
CA GLY A 387 26.97 -5.00 -18.12
C GLY A 387 27.88 -5.60 -19.20
N SER A 388 27.57 -6.79 -19.73
CA SER A 388 28.42 -7.57 -20.63
C SER A 388 28.25 -7.21 -22.12
N LEU A 389 28.23 -5.92 -22.47
CA LEU A 389 28.10 -5.45 -23.85
C LEU A 389 29.47 -5.37 -24.54
N ALA A 390 29.87 -6.46 -25.22
CA ALA A 390 31.19 -6.60 -25.85
C ALA A 390 31.58 -5.50 -26.87
N ASN A 391 30.60 -4.79 -27.44
CA ASN A 391 30.81 -3.71 -28.41
C ASN A 391 30.95 -2.32 -27.78
N TYR A 392 30.90 -2.21 -26.44
CA TYR A 392 30.95 -0.94 -25.71
C TYR A 392 32.01 -1.00 -24.60
N PRO A 393 32.69 0.13 -24.28
CA PRO A 393 33.86 0.10 -23.40
C PRO A 393 33.55 -0.45 -22.00
N PRO A 394 34.25 -1.49 -21.52
CA PRO A 394 33.85 -2.25 -20.32
C PRO A 394 34.07 -1.52 -18.99
N ASN A 395 34.74 -0.36 -18.98
CA ASN A 395 35.18 0.32 -17.76
C ASN A 395 34.35 1.58 -17.39
N GLN A 396 33.13 1.73 -17.92
CA GLN A 396 32.17 2.77 -17.52
C GLN A 396 30.86 2.13 -17.00
N LEU A 397 31.03 1.14 -16.10
CA LEU A 397 29.96 0.26 -15.61
C LEU A 397 28.87 1.03 -14.84
N GLY A 398 27.68 1.09 -15.42
CA GLY A 398 26.48 1.61 -14.77
C GLY A 398 25.16 1.34 -15.50
N TYR A 399 25.13 0.39 -16.44
CA TYR A 399 24.05 0.31 -17.42
C TYR A 399 22.67 0.09 -16.79
N SER A 400 22.40 -1.03 -16.11
CA SER A 400 21.09 -1.22 -15.44
C SER A 400 21.01 -0.59 -14.03
N GLN A 401 22.11 -0.06 -13.49
CA GLN A 401 22.21 0.40 -12.10
C GLN A 401 23.28 1.47 -11.89
N ALA A 402 23.06 2.40 -10.97
CA ALA A 402 24.06 3.41 -10.57
C ALA A 402 24.00 3.68 -9.04
N PRO A 403 25.10 4.09 -8.40
CA PRO A 403 25.09 4.51 -6.99
C PRO A 403 24.04 5.60 -6.73
N ALA A 404 23.26 5.49 -5.66
CA ALA A 404 22.23 6.46 -5.31
C ALA A 404 22.83 7.62 -4.51
N VAL A 405 23.13 8.73 -5.20
CA VAL A 405 23.77 9.93 -4.65
C VAL A 405 22.78 11.09 -4.70
N LEU A 406 22.52 11.71 -3.55
CA LEU A 406 21.66 12.89 -3.46
C LEU A 406 22.24 14.05 -4.28
N ASN A 407 21.37 14.81 -4.94
CA ASN A 407 21.72 15.94 -5.79
C ASN A 407 22.64 15.63 -6.99
N HIS A 408 22.85 14.35 -7.31
CA HIS A 408 23.33 13.95 -8.62
C HIS A 408 22.16 13.75 -9.57
N THR A 409 22.39 13.98 -10.86
CA THR A 409 21.39 13.80 -11.90
C THR A 409 21.75 12.60 -12.76
N TYR A 410 20.74 11.78 -13.03
CA TYR A 410 20.85 10.52 -13.77
C TYR A 410 20.13 10.68 -15.09
N VAL A 411 20.77 10.31 -16.19
CA VAL A 411 20.11 10.20 -17.51
C VAL A 411 19.77 8.74 -17.74
N VAL A 412 18.55 8.46 -18.18
CA VAL A 412 18.00 7.12 -18.36
C VAL A 412 17.33 7.03 -19.73
N ARG A 413 17.63 5.96 -20.49
CA ARG A 413 16.84 5.55 -21.64
C ARG A 413 16.07 4.29 -21.28
N LEU A 414 14.75 4.32 -21.46
CA LEU A 414 13.82 3.26 -21.09
C LEU A 414 13.15 2.73 -22.34
N VAL A 415 13.22 1.41 -22.55
CA VAL A 415 12.58 0.69 -23.65
C VAL A 415 11.58 -0.29 -23.03
N GLN A 416 10.29 -0.06 -23.27
CA GLN A 416 9.21 -0.79 -22.60
C GLN A 416 8.24 -1.43 -23.58
N PHE A 417 7.67 -2.57 -23.21
CA PHE A 417 6.78 -3.39 -24.03
C PHE A 417 5.60 -3.91 -23.22
N LYS A 418 4.38 -3.69 -23.70
CA LYS A 418 3.17 -4.31 -23.13
C LYS A 418 2.88 -5.62 -23.83
N LEU A 419 3.39 -6.71 -23.27
CA LEU A 419 3.17 -8.04 -23.80
C LEU A 419 1.82 -8.65 -23.35
N PRO A 420 1.21 -9.51 -24.17
CA PRO A 420 0.06 -10.34 -23.80
C PRO A 420 0.36 -11.26 -22.61
N GLU A 421 -0.63 -11.43 -21.73
CA GLU A 421 -0.53 -12.33 -20.56
C GLU A 421 -0.27 -13.79 -20.96
N VAL A 422 -0.77 -14.24 -22.11
CA VAL A 422 -0.51 -15.59 -22.64
C VAL A 422 0.98 -15.87 -22.87
N LEU A 423 1.76 -14.87 -23.32
CA LEU A 423 3.20 -15.00 -23.51
C LEU A 423 3.98 -14.90 -22.20
N LEU A 424 3.56 -14.01 -21.30
CA LEU A 424 4.18 -13.85 -19.98
C LEU A 424 4.00 -15.10 -19.09
N ASN A 425 2.86 -15.77 -19.21
CA ASN A 425 2.51 -16.95 -18.41
C ASN A 425 2.71 -18.29 -19.14
N LEU A 426 3.19 -18.28 -20.40
CA LEU A 426 3.33 -19.46 -21.27
C LEU A 426 2.03 -20.28 -21.41
N GLN A 427 0.88 -19.60 -21.45
CA GLN A 427 -0.44 -20.22 -21.53
C GLN A 427 -0.87 -20.44 -22.99
N PRO A 428 -1.55 -21.56 -23.30
CA PRO A 428 -2.10 -21.79 -24.64
C PRO A 428 -3.23 -20.79 -24.96
N VAL A 429 -3.30 -20.36 -26.21
CA VAL A 429 -4.35 -19.45 -26.69
C VAL A 429 -5.67 -20.20 -26.77
N ALA A 430 -6.58 -19.86 -25.86
CA ALA A 430 -7.91 -20.48 -25.78
C ALA A 430 -8.65 -20.38 -27.12
N ARG A 431 -9.33 -21.46 -27.53
CA ARG A 431 -9.95 -21.59 -28.86
C ARG A 431 -10.89 -20.44 -29.25
N ARG A 432 -11.59 -19.84 -28.28
CA ARG A 432 -12.47 -18.68 -28.49
C ARG A 432 -11.71 -17.40 -28.87
N ASP A 433 -10.48 -17.25 -28.37
CA ASP A 433 -9.65 -16.06 -28.51
C ASP A 433 -8.74 -16.15 -29.75
N ARG A 434 -8.64 -17.34 -30.39
CA ARG A 434 -7.90 -17.55 -31.66
C ARG A 434 -8.40 -16.69 -32.83
N ARG A 435 -9.67 -16.25 -32.81
CA ARG A 435 -10.23 -15.30 -33.81
C ARG A 435 -9.74 -13.86 -33.63
N LYS A 436 -9.00 -13.58 -32.55
CA LYS A 436 -8.44 -12.27 -32.17
C LYS A 436 -6.92 -12.30 -32.11
N ILE A 437 -6.26 -13.27 -32.77
CA ILE A 437 -4.78 -13.37 -32.76
C ILE A 437 -4.15 -12.06 -33.24
N ASP A 438 -4.69 -11.42 -34.27
CA ASP A 438 -4.22 -10.12 -34.78
C ASP A 438 -4.31 -8.98 -33.76
N GLU A 439 -5.26 -9.05 -32.81
CA GLU A 439 -5.34 -8.13 -31.66
C GLU A 439 -4.35 -8.55 -30.55
N LEU A 440 -4.17 -9.85 -30.33
CA LEU A 440 -3.26 -10.40 -29.32
C LEU A 440 -1.78 -10.16 -29.67
N ILE A 441 -1.38 -10.20 -30.94
CA ILE A 441 0.01 -9.94 -31.35
C ILE A 441 0.37 -8.45 -31.36
N GLN A 442 -0.59 -7.53 -31.21
CA GLN A 442 -0.32 -6.10 -31.11
C GLN A 442 0.32 -5.71 -29.77
N THR A 443 1.65 -5.71 -29.73
CA THR A 443 2.43 -5.22 -28.59
C THR A 443 2.66 -3.72 -28.70
N SER A 444 1.99 -2.93 -27.86
CA SER A 444 2.30 -1.51 -27.71
C SER A 444 3.62 -1.33 -26.95
N SER A 445 4.48 -0.44 -27.42
CA SER A 445 5.80 -0.17 -26.85
C SER A 445 6.08 1.34 -26.70
N SER A 446 7.21 1.67 -26.06
CA SER A 446 7.73 3.04 -25.93
C SER A 446 9.25 3.02 -25.74
N ASP A 447 9.96 3.95 -26.36
CA ASP A 447 11.40 4.19 -26.13
C ASP A 447 11.62 5.67 -25.80
N VAL A 448 12.09 5.97 -24.59
CA VAL A 448 12.07 7.33 -24.04
C VAL A 448 13.35 7.71 -23.30
N LEU A 449 13.71 8.99 -23.39
CA LEU A 449 14.83 9.61 -22.67
C LEU A 449 14.30 10.45 -21.50
N VAL A 450 14.81 10.18 -20.31
CA VAL A 450 14.40 10.82 -19.05
C VAL A 450 15.65 11.21 -18.26
N ALA A 451 15.57 12.31 -17.51
CA ALA A 451 16.51 12.57 -16.43
C ALA A 451 15.78 12.61 -15.09
N PHE A 452 16.44 12.14 -14.02
CA PHE A 452 15.94 12.26 -12.65
C PHE A 452 17.06 12.66 -11.68
N ARG A 453 16.68 13.29 -10.57
CA ARG A 453 17.59 13.78 -9.53
C ARG A 453 16.95 13.51 -8.16
N PRO A 454 17.50 12.59 -7.34
CA PRO A 454 17.08 12.47 -5.95
C PRO A 454 17.44 13.73 -5.15
N VAL A 455 16.44 14.30 -4.50
CA VAL A 455 16.57 15.53 -3.70
C VAL A 455 16.48 15.24 -2.20
N HIS A 456 15.83 14.15 -1.80
CA HIS A 456 15.71 13.72 -0.41
C HIS A 456 15.75 12.18 -0.32
N ARG A 457 16.23 11.66 0.82
CA ARG A 457 16.22 10.24 1.16
C ARG A 457 15.53 10.11 2.52
N ARG A 458 14.48 9.30 2.58
CA ARG A 458 13.73 9.04 3.83
C ARG A 458 14.38 7.89 4.62
N THR A 459 13.98 7.74 5.88
CA THR A 459 14.53 6.74 6.82
C THR A 459 14.25 5.29 6.42
N ASP A 460 13.23 5.05 5.61
CA ASP A 460 12.85 3.74 5.06
C ASP A 460 13.64 3.32 3.82
N GLY A 461 14.54 4.18 3.31
CA GLY A 461 15.32 3.93 2.10
C GLY A 461 14.64 4.32 0.78
N THR A 462 13.45 4.92 0.84
CA THR A 462 12.84 5.60 -0.31
C THR A 462 13.59 6.91 -0.64
N TYR A 463 13.51 7.34 -1.90
CA TYR A 463 14.07 8.61 -2.36
C TYR A 463 13.00 9.47 -3.01
N THR A 464 12.84 10.71 -2.55
CA THR A 464 12.09 11.73 -3.29
C THR A 464 12.94 12.18 -4.47
N ILE A 465 12.43 12.02 -5.69
CA ILE A 465 13.07 12.44 -6.92
C ILE A 465 12.31 13.59 -7.59
N LEU A 466 13.05 14.52 -8.17
CA LEU A 466 12.57 15.30 -9.30
C LEU A 466 12.90 14.55 -10.59
N TRP A 467 12.03 14.62 -11.58
CA TRP A 467 12.28 14.05 -12.89
C TRP A 467 11.83 15.00 -14.01
N ARG A 468 12.46 14.83 -15.17
CA ARG A 468 12.17 15.55 -16.41
C ARG A 468 12.24 14.58 -17.58
N PHE A 469 11.17 14.49 -18.34
CA PHE A 469 11.15 13.80 -19.61
C PHE A 469 11.85 14.66 -20.67
N LEU A 470 12.86 14.09 -21.34
CA LEU A 470 13.73 14.80 -22.28
C LEU A 470 13.35 14.57 -23.74
N GLY A 471 12.81 13.40 -24.09
CA GLY A 471 12.38 13.10 -25.45
C GLY A 471 11.88 11.66 -25.66
N GLU A 472 11.27 11.43 -26.82
CA GLU A 472 10.78 10.12 -27.28
C GLU A 472 11.54 9.70 -28.55
N PHE A 473 11.75 8.39 -28.71
CA PHE A 473 12.28 7.74 -29.91
C PHE A 473 11.17 6.91 -30.58
N PRO A 474 11.36 6.46 -31.84
CA PRO A 474 10.36 5.63 -32.52
C PRO A 474 9.99 4.37 -31.71
N ASP A 475 8.69 4.14 -31.52
CA ASP A 475 8.18 3.00 -30.73
C ASP A 475 8.68 1.66 -31.33
N PRO A 476 9.44 0.84 -30.58
CA PRO A 476 10.09 -0.35 -31.13
C PRO A 476 9.08 -1.44 -31.45
N GLN A 477 9.15 -1.98 -32.67
CA GLN A 477 8.25 -3.01 -33.16
C GLN A 477 8.86 -4.40 -32.95
N VAL A 478 8.06 -5.36 -32.49
CA VAL A 478 8.46 -6.77 -32.34
C VAL A 478 7.77 -7.57 -33.45
N LYS A 479 8.54 -8.26 -34.28
CA LYS A 479 8.05 -8.86 -35.53
C LYS A 479 7.78 -10.37 -35.46
N ASP A 480 8.30 -11.05 -34.45
CA ASP A 480 8.29 -12.51 -34.29
C ASP A 480 7.39 -12.96 -33.12
N ILE A 481 6.37 -12.18 -32.74
CA ILE A 481 5.52 -12.50 -31.58
C ILE A 481 4.71 -13.79 -31.79
N GLU A 482 4.22 -13.99 -33.01
CA GLU A 482 3.45 -15.16 -33.44
C GLU A 482 4.20 -16.49 -33.21
N ASP A 483 5.52 -16.51 -33.39
CA ASP A 483 6.40 -17.68 -33.20
C ASP A 483 6.39 -18.22 -31.74
N TYR A 484 5.90 -17.45 -30.77
CA TYR A 484 5.89 -17.80 -29.34
C TYR A 484 4.48 -18.07 -28.79
N LEU A 485 3.43 -17.97 -29.63
CA LEU A 485 2.07 -18.32 -29.23
C LEU A 485 1.87 -19.84 -29.26
N ASN A 486 1.54 -20.44 -28.12
CA ASN A 486 1.10 -21.82 -28.09
C ASN A 486 -0.37 -21.91 -28.57
N LEU A 487 -0.58 -22.54 -29.73
CA LEU A 487 -1.89 -22.68 -30.38
C LEU A 487 -2.50 -24.10 -30.26
N ASP A 488 -1.97 -24.98 -29.42
CA ASP A 488 -2.52 -26.33 -29.23
C ASP A 488 -3.69 -26.34 -28.22
#